data_AF-A0A1F9PYX7-F1
#
_entry.id   AF-A0A1F9PYX7-F1
#
_cell.length_a   1.000
_cell.length_b   1.000
_cell.length_c   1.000
_cell.angle_alpha   90.00
_cell.angle_beta   90.00
_cell.angle_gamma   90.00
#
_symmetry.space_group_name_H-M   'P 1'
#
loop_
_entity.id
_entity.type
_entity.pdbx_description
1 polymer ?
#
loop_
_entity_poly.entity_id
_entity_poly.type
_entity_poly.pdbx_seq_one_letter_code
_entity_poly.pdbx_strand_id
1 'polypeptide(L)'
;MAQKKYEVAGVPLENIRNRNELRVIKLMPQVLAEHLDYHPSYLDIQDIYALTLNNLSPRYRQQGTIILSEPVRDAEIIRELRNSVNRVELAPTEREEG
;
A
#
# COMPACT_ATOMS: atom_id res chain seq x y z
N MET A 1 -18.21 9.97 15.80
CA MET A 1 -16.94 9.79 16.55
C MET A 1 -16.08 11.03 16.33
N ALA A 2 -15.38 11.54 17.34
CA ALA A 2 -14.50 12.70 17.13
C ALA A 2 -13.27 12.26 16.31
N GLN A 3 -13.11 12.79 15.10
CA GLN A 3 -11.91 12.60 14.30
C GLN A 3 -10.72 13.10 15.12
N LYS A 4 -9.76 12.23 15.48
CA LYS A 4 -8.49 12.71 16.04
C LYS A 4 -7.87 13.64 15.02
N LYS A 5 -7.68 14.90 15.39
CA LYS A 5 -6.91 15.83 14.57
C LYS A 5 -5.48 15.32 14.49
N TYR A 6 -5.00 15.09 13.27
CA TYR A 6 -3.61 14.76 13.01
C TYR A 6 -2.79 16.06 12.98
N GLU A 7 -2.70 16.75 14.11
CA GLU A 7 -2.00 18.04 14.22
C GLU A 7 -0.82 17.98 15.19
N VAL A 8 0.28 18.65 14.86
CA VAL A 8 1.44 18.86 15.75
C VAL A 8 1.72 20.35 15.82
N ALA A 9 1.69 20.93 17.02
CA ALA A 9 1.83 22.38 17.24
C ALA A 9 0.89 23.25 16.36
N GLY A 10 -0.32 22.77 16.08
CA GLY A 10 -1.30 23.45 15.21
C GLY A 10 -1.05 23.27 13.70
N VAL A 11 -0.04 22.49 13.29
CA VAL A 11 0.20 22.14 11.89
C VAL A 11 -0.56 20.87 11.53
N PRO A 12 -1.52 20.90 10.58
CA PRO A 12 -2.24 19.72 10.11
C PRO A 12 -1.36 18.80 9.27
N LEU A 13 -1.49 17.49 9.47
CA LEU A 13 -0.70 16.44 8.81
C LEU A 13 -1.56 15.50 7.94
N GLU A 14 -2.89 15.62 7.98
CA GLU A 14 -3.84 14.76 7.25
C GLU A 14 -3.67 14.73 5.72
N ASN A 15 -3.06 15.79 5.17
CA ASN A 15 -2.76 15.99 3.74
C ASN A 15 -1.36 15.51 3.33
N ILE A 16 -0.64 14.84 4.23
CA ILE A 16 0.65 14.18 3.94
C ILE A 16 0.38 12.70 3.61
N ARG A 17 0.62 12.31 2.35
CA ARG A 17 0.37 10.94 1.86
C ARG A 17 1.58 10.40 1.09
N ASN A 18 1.79 9.09 1.14
CA ASN A 18 2.83 8.42 0.39
C ASN A 18 2.40 8.30 -1.09
N ARG A 19 3.19 8.85 -2.04
CA ARG A 19 2.82 8.85 -3.48
C ARG A 19 2.80 7.45 -4.11
N ASN A 20 3.21 6.42 -3.37
CA ASN A 20 3.09 5.02 -3.80
C ASN A 20 1.68 4.46 -3.56
N GLU A 21 0.89 4.99 -2.60
CA GLU A 21 -0.46 4.51 -2.23
C GLU A 21 -1.37 4.37 -3.46
N LEU A 22 -1.54 5.45 -4.22
CA LEU A 22 -2.38 5.47 -5.43
C LEU A 22 -1.86 4.55 -6.56
N ARG A 23 -0.54 4.32 -6.64
CA ARG A 23 0.07 3.45 -7.66
C ARG A 23 -0.09 1.98 -7.31
N VAL A 24 0.08 1.64 -6.02
CA VAL A 24 -0.24 0.30 -5.48
C VAL A 24 -1.71 -0.02 -5.73
N ILE A 25 -2.65 0.88 -5.38
CA ILE A 25 -4.09 0.69 -5.64
C ILE A 25 -4.38 0.47 -7.14
N LYS A 26 -3.73 1.23 -8.03
CA LYS A 26 -3.93 1.11 -9.48
C LYS A 26 -3.39 -0.21 -10.06
N LEU A 27 -2.27 -0.72 -9.53
CA LEU A 27 -1.56 -1.88 -10.08
C LEU A 27 -1.96 -3.21 -9.42
N MET A 28 -2.48 -3.18 -8.19
CA MET A 28 -2.88 -4.38 -7.44
C MET A 28 -3.89 -5.26 -8.19
N PRO A 29 -4.97 -4.75 -8.83
CA PRO A 29 -5.92 -5.62 -9.55
C PRO A 29 -5.28 -6.39 -10.71
N GLN A 30 -4.28 -5.80 -11.38
CA GLN A 30 -3.53 -6.48 -12.43
C GLN A 30 -2.72 -7.65 -11.85
N VAL A 31 -2.03 -7.44 -10.72
CA VAL A 31 -1.20 -8.48 -10.09
C VAL A 31 -2.07 -9.59 -9.50
N LEU A 32 -3.20 -9.27 -8.88
CA LEU A 32 -4.14 -10.29 -8.38
C LEU A 32 -4.70 -11.16 -9.52
N ALA A 33 -4.95 -10.59 -10.70
CA ALA A 33 -5.37 -11.35 -11.88
C ALA A 33 -4.28 -12.31 -12.44
N GLU A 34 -3.03 -12.23 -11.97
CA GLU A 34 -1.98 -13.21 -12.30
C GLU A 34 -2.11 -14.50 -11.45
N HIS A 35 -2.82 -14.47 -10.33
CA HIS A 35 -3.04 -15.59 -9.40
C HIS A 35 -4.45 -16.18 -9.58
N LEU A 36 -4.67 -16.97 -10.63
CA LEU A 36 -6.02 -17.43 -11.04
C LEU A 36 -6.80 -18.22 -9.99
N ASP A 37 -6.11 -18.97 -9.11
CA ASP A 37 -6.73 -19.78 -8.06
C ASP A 37 -6.91 -19.00 -6.74
N TYR A 38 -6.23 -17.86 -6.56
CA TYR A 38 -6.23 -17.10 -5.32
C TYR A 38 -7.37 -16.09 -5.27
N HIS A 39 -8.22 -16.24 -4.26
CA HIS A 39 -9.37 -15.39 -4.01
C HIS A 39 -9.15 -14.63 -2.70
N PRO A 40 -8.43 -13.49 -2.72
CA PRO A 40 -8.02 -12.79 -1.50
C PRO A 40 -9.24 -12.30 -0.70
N SER A 41 -9.17 -12.47 0.63
CA SER A 41 -10.15 -11.93 1.56
C SER A 41 -10.05 -10.39 1.67
N TYR A 42 -11.00 -9.78 2.38
CA TYR A 42 -10.93 -8.36 2.71
C TYR A 42 -9.68 -8.00 3.52
N LEU A 43 -9.24 -8.87 4.43
CA LEU A 43 -8.03 -8.69 5.22
C LEU A 43 -6.78 -8.90 4.36
N ASP A 44 -6.77 -9.94 3.52
CA ASP A 44 -5.66 -10.18 2.59
C ASP A 44 -5.35 -8.95 1.72
N ILE A 45 -6.37 -8.29 1.17
CA ILE A 45 -6.20 -7.06 0.37
C ILE A 45 -5.55 -5.94 1.19
N GLN A 46 -5.91 -5.80 2.47
CA GLN A 46 -5.28 -4.82 3.37
C GLN A 46 -3.83 -5.18 3.70
N ASP A 47 -3.55 -6.45 3.97
CA ASP A 47 -2.22 -6.93 4.32
C ASP A 47 -1.27 -6.86 3.12
N ILE A 48 -1.71 -7.25 1.92
CA ILE A 48 -0.97 -7.08 0.66
C ILE A 48 -0.66 -5.60 0.43
N TYR A 49 -1.63 -4.69 0.63
CA TYR A 49 -1.45 -3.25 0.49
C TYR A 49 -0.41 -2.70 1.49
N ALA A 50 -0.56 -3.02 2.78
CA ALA A 50 0.32 -2.56 3.83
C ALA A 50 1.75 -3.10 3.66
N LEU A 51 1.90 -4.40 3.42
CA LEU A 51 3.17 -5.07 3.20
C LEU A 51 3.91 -4.51 1.97
N THR A 52 3.19 -4.28 0.86
CA THR A 52 3.76 -3.66 -0.34
C THR A 52 4.32 -2.27 -0.02
N LEU A 53 3.56 -1.43 0.69
CA LEU A 53 4.00 -0.08 1.04
C LEU A 53 5.14 -0.05 2.05
N ASN A 54 5.21 -1.03 2.97
CA ASN A 54 6.31 -1.17 3.93
C ASN A 54 7.62 -1.58 3.25
N ASN A 55 7.56 -2.38 2.18
CA ASN A 55 8.74 -2.84 1.43
C ASN A 55 9.25 -1.79 0.41
N LEU A 56 8.40 -0.86 -0.02
CA LEU A 56 8.78 0.22 -0.93
C LEU A 56 9.40 1.40 -0.18
N SER A 57 10.42 2.04 -0.78
CA SER A 57 10.97 3.30 -0.25
C SER A 57 9.87 4.36 -0.12
N PRO A 58 9.53 4.84 1.09
CA PRO A 58 8.38 5.70 1.30
C PRO A 58 8.61 7.10 0.74
N ARG A 59 7.61 7.66 0.06
CA ARG A 59 7.69 8.98 -0.59
C ARG A 59 6.49 9.84 -0.23
N TYR A 60 6.48 10.35 1.00
CA TYR A 60 5.48 11.29 1.47
C TYR A 60 5.57 12.63 0.74
N ARG A 61 4.41 13.21 0.40
CA ARG A 61 4.30 14.58 -0.13
C ARG A 61 3.18 15.33 0.57
N GLN A 62 3.40 16.63 0.75
CA GLN A 62 2.32 17.59 1.03
C GLN A 62 1.57 17.89 -0.28
N GLN A 63 0.24 17.88 -0.22
CA GLN A 63 -0.62 18.26 -1.34
C GLN A 63 -0.25 19.68 -1.85
N GLY A 64 0.00 19.81 -3.16
CA GLY A 64 0.40 21.06 -3.81
C GLY A 64 1.90 21.25 -4.07
N THR A 65 2.76 20.32 -3.65
CA THR A 65 4.22 20.41 -3.91
C THR A 65 4.64 19.75 -5.22
N ILE A 66 5.41 20.48 -6.04
CA ILE A 66 6.05 19.97 -7.27
C ILE A 66 7.36 19.27 -6.90
N ILE A 67 7.59 18.06 -7.42
CA ILE A 67 8.87 17.34 -7.26
C ILE A 67 9.30 16.80 -8.63
N LEU A 68 10.58 17.02 -8.95
CA LEU A 68 11.17 16.85 -10.29
C LEU A 68 11.59 15.41 -10.64
N SER A 69 11.39 14.43 -9.76
CA SER A 69 11.77 13.03 -10.03
C SER A 69 10.83 12.00 -9.38
N GLU A 70 10.72 10.84 -10.04
CA GLU A 70 10.08 9.63 -9.53
C GLU A 70 11.11 8.49 -9.47
N PRO A 71 11.68 8.18 -8.28
CA PRO A 71 12.72 7.16 -8.18
C PRO A 71 12.17 5.72 -8.19
N VAL A 72 10.93 5.52 -7.73
CA VAL A 72 10.27 4.19 -7.74
C VAL A 72 9.49 4.05 -9.04
N ARG A 73 9.79 3.01 -9.84
CA ARG A 73 9.10 2.70 -11.10
C ARG A 73 7.95 1.74 -10.89
N ASP A 74 6.98 1.72 -11.80
CA ASP A 74 5.81 0.82 -11.70
C ASP A 74 6.25 -0.66 -11.67
N ALA A 75 7.34 -1.01 -12.37
CA ALA A 75 7.93 -2.35 -12.33
C ALA A 75 8.41 -2.78 -10.93
N GLU A 76 8.88 -1.84 -10.10
CA GLU A 76 9.28 -2.12 -8.72
C GLU A 76 8.06 -2.31 -7.82
N ILE A 77 6.99 -1.53 -8.05
CA ILE A 77 5.71 -1.69 -7.35
C ILE A 77 5.06 -3.04 -7.71
N ILE A 78 5.06 -3.43 -8.99
CA ILE A 78 4.55 -4.73 -9.45
C ILE A 78 5.36 -5.88 -8.82
N ARG A 79 6.69 -5.75 -8.72
CA ARG A 79 7.54 -6.76 -8.07
C ARG A 79 7.19 -6.91 -6.58
N GLU A 80 7.07 -5.81 -5.84
CA GLU A 80 6.73 -5.89 -4.41
C GLU A 80 5.27 -6.31 -4.16
N LEU A 81 4.34 -5.97 -5.06
CA LEU A 81 2.97 -6.51 -5.05
C LEU A 81 2.99 -8.04 -5.16
N ARG A 82 3.70 -8.61 -6.15
CA ARG A 82 3.84 -10.06 -6.31
C ARG A 82 4.46 -10.71 -5.07
N ASN A 83 5.52 -10.11 -4.52
CA ASN A 83 6.15 -10.59 -3.28
C ASN A 83 5.15 -10.60 -2.11
N SER A 84 4.30 -9.57 -2.02
CA SER A 84 3.31 -9.42 -0.95
C SER A 84 2.13 -10.38 -1.09
N VAL A 85 1.60 -10.55 -2.31
CA VAL A 85 0.56 -11.55 -2.63
C VAL A 85 1.04 -12.95 -2.25
N ASN A 86 2.21 -13.38 -2.76
CA ASN A 86 2.78 -14.69 -2.42
C ASN A 86 2.93 -14.90 -0.91
N ARG A 87 3.32 -13.85 -0.16
CA ARG A 87 3.52 -13.96 1.29
C ARG A 87 2.21 -14.08 2.06
N VAL A 88 1.19 -13.33 1.69
CA VAL A 88 -0.14 -13.38 2.33
C VAL A 88 -0.89 -14.65 1.94
N GLU A 89 -0.80 -15.10 0.69
CA GLU A 89 -1.36 -16.38 0.21
C GLU A 89 -0.79 -17.59 0.99
N LEU A 90 0.52 -17.58 1.29
CA LEU A 90 1.17 -18.64 2.08
C LEU A 90 0.87 -18.58 3.59
N ALA A 91 0.66 -17.38 4.14
CA ALA A 91 0.43 -17.15 5.57
C ALA A 91 -0.67 -16.08 5.78
N PRO A 92 -1.95 -16.42 5.52
CA PRO A 92 -3.05 -15.47 5.64
C PRO A 92 -3.44 -15.24 7.11
N THR A 93 -3.64 -13.97 7.47
CA THR A 93 -3.90 -13.50 8.84
C THR A 93 -5.13 -14.16 9.47
N GLU A 94 -6.15 -14.52 8.67
CA GLU A 94 -7.35 -15.23 9.14
C GLU A 94 -7.08 -16.63 9.74
N ARG A 95 -5.89 -17.22 9.53
CA ARG A 95 -5.52 -18.52 10.12
C ARG A 95 -4.92 -18.44 11.53
N GLU A 96 -4.60 -17.25 12.04
CA GLU A 96 -4.00 -17.10 13.38
C GLU A 96 -5.03 -16.88 14.52
N GLU A 97 -6.32 -16.73 14.22
CA GLU A 97 -7.40 -16.59 15.22
C GLU A 97 -8.08 -17.93 15.62
N GLY A 98 -7.40 -19.07 15.43
CA GLY A 98 -7.92 -20.44 15.67
C GLY A 98 -7.36 -21.15 16.91
#